data_AF-A0A8B8NMY1-F1
#
_entry.id   AF-A0A8B8NMY1-F1
#
_cell.length_a   1.000
_cell.length_b   1.000
_cell.length_c   1.000
_cell.angle_alpha   90.00
_cell.angle_beta   90.00
_cell.angle_gamma   90.00
#
_symmetry.space_group_name_H-M   'P 1'
#
loop_
_entity.id
_entity.type
_entity.pdbx_description
1 polymer ?
#
loop_
_entity_poly.entity_id
_entity_poly.type
_entity_poly.pdbx_seq_one_letter_code
_entity_poly.pdbx_strand_id
1 'polypeptide(L)'
;MEWSLWAFLRRVHTEDRNWRERERERERTSNGSSWEVLAGYRSSFSSSQGVGKTTLVRRVFESLKASNPHLKIQGFYTREIREGADRVGFEVVTLDGRTGPLAFSTISTSDSLRWPTVGRYKVDIASFESLALPVLQVKEDTNLFIIDEVGKMELYSSSFFPAVLKVLQSNVPLLASIPIPRNGRDIPGVARLRNHPGAEVFTVSASNRDAVREEIYSKLLDLLPKQ
;
A
#
# COMPACT_ATOMS: atom_id res chain seq x y z
N MET A 1 -19.76 -12.16 3.10
CA MET A 1 -19.06 -10.98 2.55
C MET A 1 -17.58 -11.21 2.83
N GLU A 2 -16.88 -11.71 1.81
CA GLU A 2 -15.46 -12.04 1.90
C GLU A 2 -14.64 -10.77 1.70
N TRP A 3 -13.61 -10.60 2.51
CA TRP A 3 -12.80 -9.38 2.53
C TRP A 3 -11.33 -9.79 2.40
N SER A 4 -10.48 -9.02 1.70
CA SER A 4 -9.09 -9.40 1.43
C SER A 4 -8.11 -8.36 1.97
N LEU A 5 -7.15 -8.83 2.77
CA LEU A 5 -5.85 -8.19 2.97
C LEU A 5 -4.86 -9.08 2.24
N TRP A 6 -4.40 -8.64 1.08
CA TRP A 6 -3.31 -9.32 0.40
C TRP A 6 -2.04 -8.97 1.18
N ALA A 7 -1.16 -9.94 1.42
CA ALA A 7 0.15 -9.69 2.00
C ALA A 7 1.17 -10.24 1.02
N PHE A 8 1.68 -9.35 0.17
CA PHE A 8 2.79 -9.68 -0.70
C PHE A 8 3.99 -10.09 0.18
N LEU A 9 4.72 -11.14 -0.20
CA LEU A 9 5.95 -11.59 0.45
C LEU A 9 6.80 -12.25 -0.60
N ARG A 10 8.02 -11.75 -0.84
CA ARG A 10 8.93 -12.41 -1.76
C ARG A 10 10.39 -12.35 -1.34
N ARG A 11 11.03 -13.52 -1.42
CA ARG A 11 12.45 -13.73 -1.71
C ARG A 11 12.57 -14.27 -3.14
N VAL A 12 13.35 -13.61 -4.00
CA VAL A 12 13.61 -14.08 -5.37
C VAL A 12 14.95 -14.80 -5.40
N HIS A 13 14.95 -16.12 -5.43
CA HIS A 13 16.07 -16.83 -6.04
C HIS A 13 15.82 -16.89 -7.55
N THR A 14 16.60 -16.08 -8.27
CA THR A 14 17.14 -16.28 -9.63
C THR A 14 16.25 -16.43 -10.88
N GLU A 15 14.94 -16.62 -10.84
CA GLU A 15 14.17 -16.88 -12.09
C GLU A 15 13.34 -15.72 -12.69
N ASP A 16 13.43 -14.49 -12.16
CA ASP A 16 12.52 -13.40 -12.56
C ASP A 16 13.13 -12.26 -13.39
N ARG A 17 14.24 -12.55 -14.09
CA ARG A 17 14.84 -11.58 -15.03
C ARG A 17 13.84 -11.17 -16.12
N ASN A 18 13.00 -12.13 -16.55
CA ASN A 18 11.96 -11.92 -17.56
C ASN A 18 10.85 -10.94 -17.13
N TRP A 19 10.40 -10.93 -15.87
CA TRP A 19 9.41 -9.94 -15.43
C TRP A 19 10.03 -8.55 -15.39
N ARG A 20 11.26 -8.41 -14.85
CA ARG A 20 11.96 -7.11 -14.80
C ARG A 20 12.18 -6.53 -16.20
N GLU A 21 12.53 -7.36 -17.17
CA GLU A 21 12.68 -6.95 -18.58
C GLU A 21 11.33 -6.54 -19.21
N ARG A 22 10.27 -7.33 -19.03
CA ARG A 22 8.92 -6.98 -19.49
C ARG A 22 8.43 -5.66 -18.89
N GLU A 23 8.75 -5.39 -17.63
CA GLU A 23 8.33 -4.13 -17.00
C GLU A 23 9.14 -2.93 -17.46
N ARG A 24 10.45 -3.07 -17.69
CA ARG A 24 11.27 -2.02 -18.31
C ARG A 24 10.77 -1.67 -19.72
N GLU A 25 10.32 -2.66 -20.47
CA GLU A 25 9.73 -2.48 -21.79
C GLU A 25 8.35 -1.79 -21.71
N ARG A 26 7.50 -2.21 -20.76
CA ARG A 26 6.21 -1.54 -20.50
C ARG A 26 6.38 -0.09 -20.08
N GLU A 27 7.33 0.23 -19.19
CA GLU A 27 7.64 1.62 -18.79
C GLU A 27 8.07 2.48 -19.98
N ARG A 28 8.88 1.94 -20.90
CA ARG A 28 9.27 2.63 -22.15
C ARG A 28 8.09 2.91 -23.07
N THR A 29 7.10 2.01 -23.12
CA THR A 29 5.90 2.16 -23.95
C THR A 29 4.77 2.96 -23.30
N SER A 30 4.78 3.15 -21.98
CA SER A 30 3.65 3.73 -21.21
C SER A 30 3.74 5.24 -21.02
N ASN A 31 4.64 5.93 -21.71
CA ASN A 31 4.91 7.37 -21.54
C ASN A 31 3.74 8.30 -21.99
N GLY A 32 2.51 7.81 -22.13
CA GLY A 32 1.40 8.62 -22.64
C GLY A 32 -0.05 8.25 -22.29
N SER A 33 -0.37 7.15 -21.58
CA SER A 33 -1.77 6.66 -21.60
C SER A 33 -2.32 6.03 -20.31
N SER A 34 -1.70 6.26 -19.14
CA SER A 34 -2.23 5.73 -17.87
C SER A 34 -3.32 6.60 -17.21
N TRP A 35 -3.55 7.83 -17.70
CA TRP A 35 -4.37 8.84 -17.00
C TRP A 35 -5.85 8.84 -17.37
N GLU A 36 -6.20 8.49 -18.62
CA GLU A 36 -7.61 8.46 -19.07
C GLU A 36 -8.44 7.39 -18.32
N VAL A 37 -7.79 6.35 -17.82
CA VAL A 37 -8.48 5.22 -17.15
C VAL A 37 -9.02 5.62 -15.77
N LEU A 38 -8.35 6.46 -15.00
CA LEU A 38 -8.80 6.85 -13.65
C LEU A 38 -9.99 7.84 -13.67
N ALA A 39 -10.10 8.66 -14.72
CA ALA A 39 -11.18 9.64 -14.89
C ALA A 39 -12.59 9.00 -15.01
N GLY A 40 -12.67 7.72 -15.39
CA GLY A 40 -13.92 6.96 -15.49
C GLY A 40 -14.39 6.24 -14.21
N TYR A 41 -13.60 6.24 -13.12
CA TYR A 41 -13.96 5.51 -11.90
C TYR A 41 -14.88 6.35 -10.98
N ARG A 42 -16.14 6.54 -11.38
CA ARG A 42 -17.23 6.89 -10.46
C ARG A 42 -17.63 5.65 -9.66
N SER A 43 -17.02 5.46 -8.49
CA SER A 43 -17.43 4.44 -7.53
C SER A 43 -17.46 5.03 -6.12
N SER A 44 -18.50 4.68 -5.36
CA SER A 44 -18.59 4.98 -3.94
C SER A 44 -17.42 4.31 -3.23
N PHE A 45 -16.45 5.12 -2.78
CA PHE A 45 -15.33 4.66 -1.97
C PHE A 45 -15.83 4.34 -0.57
N SER A 46 -16.25 3.09 -0.38
CA SER A 46 -16.17 2.46 0.91
C SER A 46 -14.82 1.75 0.92
N SER A 47 -13.79 2.45 1.41
CA SER A 47 -12.73 1.71 2.11
C SER A 47 -13.47 0.78 3.08
N SER A 48 -13.23 -0.52 2.96
CA SER A 48 -13.87 -1.58 3.76
C SER A 48 -13.30 -1.56 5.18
N GLN A 49 -13.40 -0.38 5.79
CA GLN A 49 -12.84 0.06 7.05
C GLN A 49 -13.68 -0.51 8.17
N GLY A 50 -13.19 -1.59 8.76
CA GLY A 50 -13.88 -2.30 9.84
C GLY A 50 -13.38 -3.71 10.08
N VAL A 51 -12.74 -4.35 9.08
CA VAL A 51 -12.19 -5.71 9.26
C VAL A 51 -10.84 -5.68 10.00
N GLY A 52 -10.17 -4.52 10.03
CA GLY A 52 -8.92 -4.32 10.76
C GLY A 52 -7.66 -4.70 9.99
N LYS A 53 -7.64 -4.48 8.66
CA LYS A 53 -6.45 -4.67 7.79
C LYS A 53 -5.25 -3.87 8.28
N THR A 54 -5.43 -2.55 8.44
CA THR A 54 -4.44 -1.67 9.06
C THR A 54 -4.03 -2.15 10.45
N THR A 55 -4.99 -2.62 11.25
CA THR A 55 -4.68 -3.15 12.58
C THR A 55 -3.90 -4.46 12.51
N LEU A 56 -4.13 -5.32 11.52
CA LEU A 56 -3.35 -6.54 11.28
C LEU A 56 -1.92 -6.16 10.90
N VAL A 57 -1.75 -5.30 9.88
CA VAL A 57 -0.43 -4.84 9.42
C VAL A 57 0.36 -4.20 10.56
N ARG A 58 -0.29 -3.33 11.35
CA ARG A 58 0.32 -2.72 12.53
C ARG A 58 0.75 -3.75 13.57
N ARG A 59 -0.10 -4.73 13.89
CA ARG A 59 0.26 -5.79 14.86
C ARG A 59 1.45 -6.61 14.36
N VAL A 60 1.51 -6.95 13.07
CA VAL A 60 2.67 -7.65 12.49
C VAL A 60 3.93 -6.80 12.64
N PHE A 61 3.87 -5.51 12.30
CA PHE A 61 5.00 -4.58 12.48
C PHE A 61 5.46 -4.49 13.94
N GLU A 62 4.52 -4.30 14.87
CA GLU A 62 4.78 -4.22 16.31
C GLU A 62 5.44 -5.51 16.83
N SER A 63 4.92 -6.68 16.44
CA SER A 63 5.51 -7.99 16.79
C SER A 63 6.91 -8.19 16.21
N LEU A 64 7.16 -7.77 14.97
CA LEU A 64 8.49 -7.84 14.35
C LEU A 64 9.50 -6.94 15.05
N LYS A 65 9.12 -5.70 15.38
CA LYS A 65 10.03 -4.78 16.11
C LYS A 65 10.28 -5.24 17.54
N ALA A 66 9.30 -5.84 18.21
CA ALA A 66 9.46 -6.38 19.56
C ALA A 66 10.41 -7.60 19.59
N SER A 67 10.25 -8.52 18.63
CA SER A 67 11.08 -9.73 18.54
C SER A 67 12.46 -9.49 17.91
N ASN A 68 12.58 -8.50 17.03
CA ASN A 68 13.80 -8.20 16.30
C ASN A 68 14.04 -6.66 16.22
N PRO A 69 14.49 -6.03 17.32
CA PRO A 69 14.63 -4.57 17.42
C PRO A 69 15.52 -3.94 16.34
N HIS A 70 16.54 -4.68 15.90
CA HIS A 70 17.53 -4.26 14.91
C HIS A 70 17.00 -4.23 13.46
N LEU A 71 15.82 -4.80 13.18
CA LEU A 71 15.26 -4.76 11.85
C LEU A 71 14.97 -3.32 11.42
N LYS A 72 15.49 -2.97 10.24
CA LYS A 72 15.21 -1.73 9.54
C LYS A 72 14.02 -1.97 8.62
N ILE A 73 12.85 -1.60 9.15
CA ILE A 73 11.57 -1.70 8.45
C ILE A 73 11.19 -0.30 7.97
N GLN A 74 10.97 -0.14 6.68
CA GLN A 74 10.57 1.12 6.04
C GLN A 74 9.13 1.06 5.54
N GLY A 75 8.51 2.23 5.38
CA GLY A 75 7.19 2.36 4.77
C GLY A 75 6.19 3.08 5.67
N PHE A 76 4.90 2.85 5.44
CA PHE A 76 3.82 3.57 6.10
C PHE A 76 2.53 2.77 6.14
N TYR A 77 1.61 3.21 7.00
CA TYR A 77 0.22 2.79 6.99
C TYR A 77 -0.71 4.00 6.99
N THR A 78 -1.98 3.78 6.66
CA THR A 78 -3.00 4.82 6.57
C THR A 78 -3.95 4.68 7.75
N ARG A 79 -4.23 5.78 8.44
CA ARG A 79 -5.15 5.82 9.58
C ARG A 79 -6.36 6.68 9.26
N GLU A 80 -7.52 6.24 9.72
CA GLU A 80 -8.74 7.03 9.66
C GLU A 80 -8.71 8.17 10.66
N ILE A 81 -9.11 9.35 10.21
CA ILE A 81 -9.40 10.49 11.08
C ILE A 81 -10.91 10.52 11.26
N ARG A 82 -11.36 10.45 12.51
CA ARG A 82 -12.77 10.47 12.87
C ARG A 82 -13.05 11.56 13.90
N GLU A 83 -14.14 12.27 13.71
CA GLU A 83 -14.72 13.21 14.68
C GLU A 83 -16.03 12.59 15.18
N GLY A 84 -16.01 12.09 16.43
CA GLY A 84 -17.10 11.26 16.94
C GLY A 84 -17.32 10.01 16.08
N ALA A 85 -18.55 9.80 15.61
CA ALA A 85 -18.89 8.68 14.72
C ALA A 85 -18.46 8.92 13.26
N ASP A 86 -18.24 10.18 12.88
CA ASP A 86 -18.05 10.59 11.50
C ASP A 86 -16.59 10.48 11.06
N ARG A 87 -16.36 9.80 9.94
CA ARG A 87 -15.04 9.70 9.32
C ARG A 87 -14.74 10.94 8.48
N VAL A 88 -13.93 11.84 8.99
CA VAL A 88 -13.63 13.15 8.37
C VAL A 88 -12.42 13.13 7.45
N GLY A 89 -11.57 12.10 7.52
CA GLY A 89 -10.42 12.00 6.62
C GLY A 89 -9.53 10.77 6.84
N PHE A 90 -8.34 10.87 6.26
CA PHE A 90 -7.27 9.88 6.29
C PHE A 90 -5.93 10.59 6.45
N GLU A 91 -5.04 9.99 7.22
CA GLU A 91 -3.64 10.39 7.32
C GLU A 91 -2.72 9.22 7.02
N VAL A 92 -1.54 9.55 6.52
CA VAL A 92 -0.41 8.63 6.44
C VAL A 92 0.38 8.71 7.73
N VAL A 93 0.77 7.54 8.24
CA VAL A 93 1.69 7.37 9.35
C VAL A 93 2.86 6.52 8.90
N THR A 94 4.05 7.11 8.84
CA THR A 94 5.27 6.39 8.51
C THR A 94 5.71 5.52 9.70
N LEU A 95 6.44 4.45 9.43
CA LEU A 95 6.93 3.55 10.48
C LEU A 95 7.99 4.17 11.40
N ASP A 96 8.55 5.33 11.02
CA ASP A 96 9.40 6.17 11.88
C ASP A 96 8.61 7.20 12.72
N GLY A 97 7.28 7.19 12.65
CA GLY A 97 6.38 7.95 13.52
C GLY A 97 5.95 9.32 12.98
N ARG A 98 6.37 9.72 11.78
CA ARG A 98 5.87 10.95 11.14
C ARG A 98 4.44 10.75 10.63
N THR A 99 3.66 11.82 10.68
CA THR A 99 2.26 11.80 10.24
C THR A 99 1.93 12.99 9.36
N GLY A 100 0.95 12.82 8.48
CA GLY A 100 0.42 13.92 7.68
C GLY A 100 -0.79 13.51 6.85
N PRO A 101 -1.52 14.49 6.32
CA PRO A 101 -2.82 14.23 5.73
C PRO A 101 -2.71 13.52 4.38
N LEU A 102 -3.66 12.62 4.12
CA LEU A 102 -3.87 11.99 2.82
C LEU A 102 -5.11 12.55 2.14
N ALA A 103 -6.24 12.60 2.84
CA ALA A 103 -7.48 13.14 2.28
C ALA A 103 -8.47 13.56 3.37
N PHE A 104 -9.30 14.57 3.09
CA PHE A 104 -10.34 15.02 4.02
C PHE A 104 -11.65 15.34 3.31
N SER A 105 -12.77 15.25 4.05
CA SER A 105 -14.11 15.58 3.53
C SER A 105 -14.39 17.08 3.49
N THR A 106 -13.74 17.84 4.36
CA THR A 106 -13.98 19.28 4.51
C THR A 106 -12.65 20.00 4.38
N ILE A 107 -12.35 20.50 3.17
CA ILE A 107 -11.17 21.32 2.91
C ILE A 107 -11.62 22.57 2.17
N SER A 108 -11.30 23.72 2.75
CA SER A 108 -11.64 25.07 2.26
C SER A 108 -10.37 25.90 2.04
N THR A 109 -9.38 25.31 1.37
CA THR A 109 -8.23 26.05 0.81
C THR A 109 -8.45 26.28 -0.69
N SER A 110 -7.92 27.39 -1.22
CA SER A 110 -7.98 27.71 -2.66
C SER A 110 -7.37 26.61 -3.52
N ASP A 111 -6.32 25.95 -3.04
CA ASP A 111 -5.62 24.89 -3.77
C ASP A 111 -6.43 23.60 -3.86
N SER A 112 -7.30 23.33 -2.88
CA SER A 112 -8.12 22.12 -2.84
C SER A 112 -9.14 22.01 -3.96
N LEU A 113 -9.42 23.09 -4.71
CA LEU A 113 -10.33 23.08 -5.85
C LEU A 113 -9.84 22.17 -6.98
N ARG A 114 -8.51 22.01 -7.13
CA ARG A 114 -7.89 21.17 -8.17
C ARG A 114 -7.54 19.76 -7.69
N TRP A 115 -7.76 19.46 -6.42
CA TRP A 115 -7.38 18.18 -5.85
C TRP A 115 -8.30 17.06 -6.36
N PRO A 116 -7.75 15.87 -6.64
CA PRO A 116 -8.57 14.74 -7.00
C PRO A 116 -9.55 14.38 -5.87
N THR A 117 -10.70 13.86 -6.27
CA THR A 117 -11.77 13.50 -5.33
C THR A 117 -12.02 11.99 -5.35
N VAL A 118 -12.22 11.43 -4.15
CA VAL A 118 -12.62 10.05 -3.93
C VAL A 118 -13.85 10.04 -3.02
N GLY A 119 -15.03 9.82 -3.59
CA GLY A 119 -16.28 9.97 -2.86
C GLY A 119 -16.46 11.42 -2.39
N ARG A 120 -16.52 11.63 -1.07
CA ARG A 120 -16.56 12.97 -0.46
C ARG A 120 -15.19 13.54 -0.10
N TYR A 121 -14.11 12.78 -0.27
CA TYR A 121 -12.79 13.14 0.21
C TYR A 121 -11.95 13.76 -0.90
N LYS A 122 -11.32 14.90 -0.62
CA LYS A 122 -10.31 15.52 -1.48
C LYS A 122 -8.93 15.02 -1.07
N VAL A 123 -8.13 14.57 -2.04
CA VAL A 123 -6.83 13.95 -1.81
C VAL A 123 -5.72 15.00 -1.89
N ASP A 124 -4.95 15.14 -0.82
CA ASP A 124 -3.77 16.00 -0.76
C ASP A 124 -2.54 15.22 -1.24
N ILE A 125 -2.31 15.22 -2.56
CA ILE A 125 -1.18 14.51 -3.16
C ILE A 125 0.16 15.03 -2.63
N ALA A 126 0.30 16.34 -2.45
CA ALA A 126 1.56 16.95 -2.07
C ALA A 126 1.96 16.52 -0.64
N SER A 127 1.01 16.59 0.29
CA SER A 127 1.23 16.10 1.66
C SER A 127 1.54 14.60 1.68
N PHE A 128 0.79 13.80 0.92
CA PHE A 128 1.04 12.37 0.78
C PHE A 128 2.46 12.06 0.27
N GLU A 129 2.86 12.68 -0.84
CA GLU A 129 4.15 12.45 -1.47
C GLU A 129 5.32 12.83 -0.56
N SER A 130 5.19 13.92 0.20
CA SER A 130 6.22 14.40 1.13
C SER A 130 6.56 13.38 2.24
N LEU A 131 5.63 12.49 2.57
CA LEU A 131 5.79 11.47 3.60
C LEU A 131 6.05 10.08 3.01
N ALA A 132 5.25 9.68 2.02
CA ALA A 132 5.28 8.33 1.47
C ALA A 132 6.51 8.07 0.60
N LEU A 133 6.92 9.02 -0.26
CA LEU A 133 8.02 8.76 -1.21
C LEU A 133 9.39 8.61 -0.54
N PRO A 134 9.75 9.39 0.51
CA PRO A 134 11.03 9.21 1.18
C PRO A 134 11.19 7.85 1.85
N VAL A 135 10.11 7.28 2.40
CA VAL A 135 10.15 5.97 3.09
C VAL A 135 10.11 4.79 2.12
N LEU A 136 9.91 5.02 0.81
CA LEU A 136 9.98 4.00 -0.24
C LEU A 136 11.33 3.97 -0.97
N GLN A 137 12.30 4.79 -0.56
CA GLN A 137 13.65 4.73 -1.10
C GLN A 137 14.33 3.42 -0.65
N VAL A 138 14.75 2.62 -1.63
CA VAL A 138 15.46 1.36 -1.41
C VAL A 138 16.87 1.67 -0.90
N LYS A 139 17.13 1.32 0.36
CA LYS A 139 18.44 1.43 1.01
C LYS A 139 19.01 0.03 1.21
N GLU A 140 20.32 -0.12 1.10
CA GLU A 140 21.02 -1.42 1.20
C GLU A 140 20.75 -2.14 2.52
N ASP A 141 20.51 -1.39 3.59
CA ASP A 141 20.28 -1.89 4.94
C ASP A 141 18.80 -2.15 5.26
N THR A 142 17.89 -1.98 4.30
CA THR A 142 16.45 -2.22 4.53
C THR A 142 16.15 -3.71 4.55
N ASN A 143 15.49 -4.19 5.61
CA ASN A 143 15.13 -5.59 5.76
C ASN A 143 13.70 -5.89 5.31
N LEU A 144 12.79 -4.92 5.38
CA LEU A 144 11.38 -5.08 5.04
C LEU A 144 10.76 -3.73 4.67
N PHE A 145 9.90 -3.74 3.66
CA PHE A 145 8.95 -2.66 3.39
C PHE A 145 7.55 -3.03 3.87
N ILE A 146 6.81 -2.06 4.39
CA ILE A 146 5.38 -2.19 4.71
C ILE A 146 4.59 -1.04 4.09
N ILE A 147 3.54 -1.35 3.32
CA ILE A 147 2.68 -0.35 2.69
C ILE A 147 1.21 -0.71 2.94
N ASP A 148 0.50 0.13 3.71
CA ASP A 148 -0.94 0.00 3.93
C ASP A 148 -1.64 1.34 3.63
N GLU A 149 -2.35 1.55 2.52
CA GLU A 149 -2.74 0.65 1.44
C GLU A 149 -2.16 1.16 0.10
N VAL A 150 -1.97 0.27 -0.89
CA VAL A 150 -1.83 0.69 -2.29
C VAL A 150 -3.22 0.71 -2.92
N GLY A 151 -3.90 1.85 -2.77
CA GLY A 151 -5.30 2.01 -3.15
C GLY A 151 -5.55 3.19 -4.07
N LYS A 152 -6.84 3.48 -4.29
CA LYS A 152 -7.27 4.54 -5.22
C LYS A 152 -6.75 5.92 -4.83
N MET A 153 -6.65 6.23 -3.53
CA MET A 153 -6.24 7.56 -3.06
C MET A 153 -4.76 7.80 -3.32
N GLU A 154 -3.93 6.82 -2.97
CA GLU A 154 -2.49 6.85 -3.10
C GLU A 154 -2.06 6.83 -4.57
N LEU A 155 -2.81 6.11 -5.42
CA LEU A 155 -2.56 6.02 -6.85
C LEU A 155 -2.91 7.29 -7.65
N TYR A 156 -3.42 8.35 -7.01
CA TYR A 156 -3.46 9.67 -7.64
C TYR A 156 -2.08 10.34 -7.71
N SER A 157 -1.12 9.94 -6.85
CA SER A 157 0.27 10.35 -7.01
C SER A 157 0.88 9.62 -8.20
N SER A 158 1.35 10.38 -9.19
CA SER A 158 2.12 9.85 -10.34
C SER A 158 3.46 9.25 -9.94
N SER A 159 3.99 9.67 -8.79
CA SER A 159 5.30 9.25 -8.29
C SER A 159 5.21 8.01 -7.41
N PHE A 160 4.06 7.75 -6.79
CA PHE A 160 3.89 6.69 -5.81
C PHE A 160 3.97 5.30 -6.42
N PHE A 161 3.18 4.99 -7.45
CA PHE A 161 3.20 3.65 -8.03
C PHE A 161 4.59 3.27 -8.61
N PRO A 162 5.29 4.17 -9.33
CA PRO A 162 6.70 3.92 -9.70
C PRO A 162 7.61 3.63 -8.50
N ALA A 163 7.42 4.30 -7.35
CA ALA A 163 8.19 4.01 -6.14
C ALA A 163 7.89 2.60 -5.60
N VAL A 164 6.61 2.19 -5.57
CA VAL A 164 6.21 0.82 -5.18
C VAL A 164 6.84 -0.21 -6.12
N LEU A 165 6.88 0.05 -7.43
CA LEU A 165 7.52 -0.84 -8.39
C LEU A 165 9.02 -0.97 -8.17
N LYS A 166 9.72 0.13 -7.81
CA LYS A 166 11.14 0.07 -7.45
C LYS A 166 11.38 -0.80 -6.22
N VAL A 167 10.50 -0.73 -5.22
CA VAL A 167 10.55 -1.63 -4.06
C VAL A 167 10.35 -3.08 -4.50
N LEU A 168 9.36 -3.38 -5.34
CA LEU A 168 9.14 -4.72 -5.88
C LEU A 168 10.31 -5.25 -6.72
N GLN A 169 10.99 -4.37 -7.45
CA GLN A 169 12.16 -4.70 -8.25
C GLN A 169 13.42 -4.90 -7.39
N SER A 170 13.39 -4.55 -6.10
CA SER A 170 14.48 -4.83 -5.17
C SER A 170 14.50 -6.29 -4.73
N ASN A 171 15.45 -6.65 -3.87
CA ASN A 171 15.49 -7.97 -3.22
C ASN A 171 14.94 -7.92 -1.77
N VAL A 172 14.34 -6.79 -1.37
CA VAL A 172 13.80 -6.59 -0.03
C VAL A 172 12.34 -7.06 -0.01
N PRO A 173 11.93 -7.89 0.98
CA PRO A 173 10.53 -8.25 1.18
C PRO A 173 9.63 -7.01 1.32
N LEU A 174 8.39 -7.10 0.81
CA LEU A 174 7.39 -6.03 0.90
C LEU A 174 6.07 -6.61 1.39
N LEU A 175 5.61 -6.23 2.57
CA LEU A 175 4.23 -6.46 3.02
C LEU A 175 3.35 -5.30 2.54
N ALA A 176 2.46 -5.53 1.58
CA ALA A 176 1.56 -4.49 1.07
C ALA A 176 0.10 -4.90 1.11
N SER A 177 -0.79 -4.02 1.60
CA SER A 177 -2.24 -4.21 1.48
C SER A 177 -2.78 -3.54 0.21
N ILE A 178 -3.80 -4.16 -0.39
CA ILE A 178 -4.50 -3.64 -1.56
C ILE A 178 -6.02 -3.76 -1.39
N PRO A 179 -6.83 -2.89 -2.03
CA PRO A 179 -8.27 -3.03 -2.02
C PRO A 179 -8.73 -4.20 -2.88
N ILE A 180 -9.88 -4.79 -2.55
CA ILE A 180 -10.54 -5.79 -3.39
C ILE A 180 -11.18 -5.08 -4.59
N PRO A 181 -11.07 -5.62 -5.81
CA PRO A 181 -11.84 -5.15 -6.94
C PRO A 181 -13.34 -5.16 -6.62
N ARG A 182 -14.02 -4.03 -6.82
CA ARG A 182 -15.48 -3.98 -6.73
C ARG A 182 -16.07 -4.11 -8.12
N ASN A 183 -17.08 -4.98 -8.26
CA ASN A 183 -17.84 -5.17 -9.50
C ASN A 183 -16.97 -5.53 -10.72
N GLY A 184 -15.91 -6.31 -10.53
CA GLY A 184 -15.00 -6.74 -11.61
C GLY A 184 -14.12 -5.64 -12.20
N ARG A 185 -14.17 -4.40 -11.68
CA ARG A 185 -13.30 -3.31 -12.12
C ARG A 185 -12.11 -3.22 -11.20
N ASP A 186 -10.99 -3.73 -11.68
CA ASP A 186 -9.71 -3.63 -11.00
C ASP A 186 -9.06 -2.26 -11.26
N ILE A 187 -8.22 -1.80 -10.33
CA ILE A 187 -7.37 -0.64 -10.58
C ILE A 187 -6.08 -1.18 -11.23
N PRO A 188 -5.64 -0.71 -12.40
CA PRO A 188 -4.50 -1.31 -13.11
C PRO A 188 -3.24 -1.50 -12.26
N GLY A 189 -2.90 -0.50 -11.42
CA GLY A 189 -1.77 -0.61 -10.48
C GLY A 189 -1.97 -1.70 -9.42
N VAL A 190 -3.18 -1.83 -8.88
CA VAL A 190 -3.55 -2.88 -7.91
C VAL A 190 -3.50 -4.26 -8.55
N ALA A 191 -4.07 -4.41 -9.75
CA ALA A 191 -4.04 -5.65 -10.53
C ALA A 191 -2.61 -6.13 -10.77
N ARG A 192 -1.70 -5.19 -11.05
CA ARG A 192 -0.27 -5.48 -11.30
C ARG A 192 0.44 -5.99 -10.04
N LEU A 193 0.17 -5.41 -8.87
CA LEU A 193 0.69 -5.94 -7.60
C LEU A 193 0.14 -7.33 -7.32
N ARG A 194 -1.18 -7.51 -7.53
CA ARG A 194 -1.86 -8.77 -7.28
C ARG A 194 -1.32 -9.91 -8.12
N ASN A 195 -1.14 -9.68 -9.42
CA ASN A 195 -0.78 -10.70 -10.38
C ASN A 195 0.75 -10.88 -10.50
N HIS A 196 1.53 -10.28 -9.60
CA HIS A 196 2.98 -10.42 -9.63
C HIS A 196 3.37 -11.89 -9.37
N PRO A 197 4.28 -12.51 -10.17
CA PRO A 197 4.56 -13.95 -10.09
C PRO A 197 5.04 -14.45 -8.72
N GLY A 198 5.74 -13.60 -7.97
CA GLY A 198 6.15 -13.91 -6.60
C GLY A 198 5.26 -13.28 -5.54
N ALA A 199 4.02 -12.93 -5.86
CA ALA A 199 3.04 -12.50 -4.87
C ALA A 199 2.48 -13.71 -4.13
N GLU A 200 2.54 -13.65 -2.81
CA GLU A 200 1.63 -14.41 -1.97
C GLU A 200 0.44 -13.54 -1.57
N VAL A 201 -0.70 -14.19 -1.40
CA VAL A 201 -2.00 -13.53 -1.38
C VAL A 201 -2.80 -14.09 -0.24
N PHE A 202 -3.29 -13.19 0.59
CA PHE A 202 -4.18 -13.54 1.68
C PHE A 202 -5.52 -12.84 1.48
N THR A 203 -6.58 -13.50 1.90
CA THR A 203 -7.91 -12.90 1.98
C THR A 203 -8.27 -12.85 3.45
N VAL A 204 -8.51 -11.65 4.00
CA VAL A 204 -8.74 -11.41 5.43
C VAL A 204 -10.17 -10.98 5.68
N SER A 205 -10.93 -11.89 6.26
CA SER A 205 -12.23 -11.67 6.85
C SER A 205 -12.10 -11.41 8.36
N ALA A 206 -13.21 -11.05 9.01
CA ALA A 206 -13.25 -10.94 10.46
C ALA A 206 -12.97 -12.30 11.15
N SER A 207 -13.31 -13.43 10.51
CA SER A 207 -13.18 -14.76 11.10
C SER A 207 -11.79 -15.37 10.97
N ASN A 208 -10.99 -14.96 9.99
CA ASN A 208 -9.65 -15.54 9.76
C ASN A 208 -8.50 -14.57 10.05
N ARG A 209 -8.80 -13.32 10.41
CA ARG A 209 -7.83 -12.24 10.64
C ARG A 209 -6.65 -12.65 11.52
N ASP A 210 -6.92 -13.31 12.65
CA ASP A 210 -5.86 -13.65 13.60
C ASP A 210 -5.00 -14.80 13.07
N ALA A 211 -5.59 -15.79 12.40
CA ALA A 211 -4.84 -16.85 11.73
C ALA A 211 -3.93 -16.30 10.61
N VAL A 212 -4.47 -15.42 9.77
CA VAL A 212 -3.70 -14.77 8.70
C VAL A 212 -2.59 -13.88 9.26
N ARG A 213 -2.81 -13.22 10.40
CA ARG A 213 -1.75 -12.47 11.09
C ARG A 213 -0.56 -13.35 11.44
N GLU A 214 -0.81 -14.50 12.09
CA GLU A 214 0.24 -15.42 12.49
C GLU A 214 0.98 -15.99 11.28
N GLU A 215 0.24 -16.32 10.22
CA GLU A 215 0.83 -16.85 8.98
C GLU A 215 1.75 -15.82 8.31
N ILE A 216 1.29 -14.57 8.17
CA ILE A 216 2.12 -13.47 7.62
C ILE A 216 3.36 -13.25 8.49
N TYR A 217 3.20 -13.22 9.81
CA TYR A 217 4.31 -13.03 10.75
C TYR A 217 5.36 -14.14 10.62
N SER A 218 4.93 -15.41 10.62
CA SER A 218 5.83 -16.56 10.45
C SER A 218 6.59 -16.51 9.13
N LYS A 219 5.90 -16.23 8.01
CA LYS A 219 6.53 -16.13 6.69
C LYS A 219 7.52 -14.98 6.62
N LEU A 220 7.22 -13.84 7.25
CA LEU A 220 8.16 -12.73 7.34
C LEU A 220 9.43 -13.12 8.09
N LEU A 221 9.31 -13.80 9.23
CA LEU A 221 10.48 -14.28 9.98
C LEU A 221 11.37 -15.19 9.14
N ASP A 222 10.81 -16.06 8.30
CA ASP A 222 11.58 -16.96 7.43
C ASP A 222 12.35 -16.23 6.32
N LEU A 223 11.85 -15.05 5.91
CA LEU A 223 12.44 -14.23 4.86
C LEU A 223 13.50 -13.25 5.39
N LEU A 224 13.40 -12.88 6.66
CA LEU A 224 14.28 -11.91 7.28
C LEU A 224 15.63 -12.54 7.65
N PRO A 225 16.71 -11.75 7.76
CA PRO A 225 18.00 -12.25 8.21
C PRO A 225 17.85 -12.95 9.56
N LYS A 226 18.30 -14.20 9.64
CA LYS A 226 18.40 -14.92 10.90
C LYS A 226 19.52 -14.29 11.73
N GLN A 227 19.25 -14.06 13.01
CA GLN A 227 20.26 -13.64 13.98
C GLN A 227 21.29 -14.75 14.19
#